data_AF-A0A816X133-F1
#
_entry.id   AF-A0A816X133-F1
#
_cell.length_a   1.000
_cell.length_b   1.000
_cell.length_c   1.000
_cell.angle_alpha   90.00
_cell.angle_beta   90.00
_cell.angle_gamma   90.00
#
_symmetry.space_group_name_H-M   'P 1'
#
loop_
_entity.id
_entity.type
_entity.pdbx_description
1 polymer ?
#
loop_
_entity_poly.entity_id
_entity_poly.type
_entity_poly.pdbx_seq_one_letter_code
_entity_poly.pdbx_strand_id
1 'polypeptide(L)'
;MKKDNIKVFQENKNRKSHNQKIRDAHILREQEKEAAKQAKEIHQQDASAAIARYKRNKQFRLKKLTKKTRRGQPVMQGQIELLLDKIQQQKQNEKQ
;
A
#
# COMPACT_ATOMS: atom_id res chain seq x y z
N MET A 1 -12.43 22.34 53.09
CA MET A 1 -11.16 22.65 53.77
C MET A 1 -10.21 21.44 53.81
N LYS A 2 -10.42 20.40 54.64
CA LYS A 2 -9.45 19.28 54.74
C LYS A 2 -9.47 18.28 53.55
N LYS A 3 -10.62 18.09 52.89
CA LYS A 3 -10.77 17.16 51.75
C LYS A 3 -10.09 17.66 50.47
N ASP A 4 -10.01 18.98 50.31
CA ASP A 4 -9.45 19.63 49.12
C ASP A 4 -7.92 19.50 49.10
N ASN A 5 -7.27 19.62 50.27
CA ASN A 5 -5.83 19.41 50.41
C ASN A 5 -5.38 17.96 50.21
N ILE A 6 -6.21 16.98 50.59
CA ILE A 6 -5.91 15.55 50.38
C ILE A 6 -5.93 15.21 48.88
N LYS A 7 -6.87 15.78 48.12
CA LYS A 7 -6.93 15.62 46.65
C LYS A 7 -5.69 16.22 45.97
N VAL A 8 -5.31 17.44 46.32
CA VAL A 8 -4.12 18.11 45.75
C VAL A 8 -2.82 17.36 46.05
N PHE A 9 -2.71 16.75 47.24
CA PHE A 9 -1.55 15.93 47.61
C PHE A 9 -1.48 14.61 46.83
N GLN A 10 -2.62 13.95 46.61
CA GLN A 10 -2.69 12.75 45.77
C GLN A 10 -2.40 13.05 44.29
N GLU A 11 -2.85 14.19 43.77
CA GLU A 11 -2.50 14.63 42.42
C GLU A 11 -1.01 14.89 42.22
N ASN A 12 -0.34 15.51 43.20
CA ASN A 12 1.11 15.75 43.11
C ASN A 12 1.95 14.46 43.20
N LYS A 13 1.49 13.42 43.92
CA LYS A 13 2.16 12.10 43.94
C LYS A 13 2.14 11.40 42.57
N ASN A 14 1.15 11.70 41.73
CA ASN A 14 1.00 11.09 40.41
C ASN A 14 1.68 11.89 39.28
N ARG A 15 2.34 13.02 39.59
CA ARG A 15 3.04 13.82 38.58
C ARG A 15 4.39 13.21 38.26
N LYS A 16 4.56 12.76 37.01
CA LYS A 16 5.84 12.29 36.49
C LYS A 16 6.92 13.37 36.62
N SER A 17 8.10 12.96 37.06
CA SER A 17 9.29 13.82 37.10
C SER A 17 9.65 14.34 35.71
N HIS A 18 10.28 15.52 35.63
CA HIS A 18 10.73 16.11 34.37
C HIS A 18 11.59 15.13 33.55
N ASN A 19 12.52 14.42 34.21
CA ASN A 19 13.36 13.41 33.56
C ASN A 19 12.56 12.22 33.04
N GLN A 20 11.47 11.85 33.71
CA GLN A 20 10.60 10.77 33.28
C GLN A 20 9.79 11.17 32.06
N LYS A 21 9.30 12.42 32.01
CA LYS A 21 8.66 12.98 30.81
C LYS A 21 9.60 13.03 29.61
N ILE A 22 10.87 13.39 29.81
CA ILE A 22 11.89 13.38 28.74
C ILE A 22 12.12 11.96 28.21
N ARG A 23 12.26 10.96 29.10
CA ARG A 23 12.42 9.56 28.71
C ARG A 23 11.21 9.03 27.94
N ASP A 24 10.01 9.29 28.43
CA ASP A 24 8.76 8.87 27.78
C ASP A 24 8.63 9.51 26.40
N ALA A 25 8.96 10.80 26.27
CA ALA A 25 8.96 11.50 24.98
C ALA A 25 10.00 10.93 24.00
N HIS A 26 11.17 10.55 24.49
CA HIS A 26 12.20 9.90 23.68
C HIS A 26 11.73 8.52 23.19
N ILE A 27 11.17 7.70 24.07
CA ILE A 27 10.63 6.36 23.73
C ILE A 27 9.53 6.49 22.69
N LEU A 28 8.58 7.42 22.90
CA LEU A 28 7.50 7.66 21.95
C LEU A 28 8.05 8.06 20.57
N ARG A 29 9.05 8.94 20.53
CA ARG A 29 9.68 9.37 19.29
C ARG A 29 10.39 8.23 18.55
N GLU A 30 11.03 7.32 19.28
CA GLU A 30 11.64 6.14 18.66
C GLU A 30 10.58 5.17 18.12
N GLN A 31 9.50 4.93 18.86
CA GLN A 31 8.38 4.11 18.40
C GLN A 31 7.71 4.70 17.14
N GLU A 32 7.51 6.01 17.08
CA GLU A 32 6.97 6.69 15.90
C GLU A 32 7.91 6.55 14.69
N LYS A 33 9.23 6.65 14.89
CA LYS A 33 10.22 6.43 13.82
C LYS A 33 10.18 4.98 13.32
N GLU A 34 10.08 4.00 14.21
CA GLU A 34 9.99 2.59 13.84
C GLU A 34 8.70 2.29 13.08
N ALA A 35 7.55 2.77 13.58
CA ALA A 35 6.27 2.62 12.90
C ALA A 35 6.27 3.29 11.51
N ALA A 36 6.87 4.48 11.38
CA ALA A 36 6.99 5.16 10.10
C ALA A 36 7.90 4.42 9.11
N LYS A 37 8.97 3.76 9.59
CA LYS A 37 9.83 2.90 8.75
C LYS A 37 9.05 1.68 8.26
N GLN A 38 8.38 0.97 9.16
CA GLN A 38 7.59 -0.22 8.82
C GLN A 38 6.49 0.11 7.81
N ALA A 39 5.75 1.22 8.01
CA ALA A 39 4.72 1.65 7.07
C ALA A 39 5.30 1.95 5.67
N LYS A 40 6.47 2.60 5.61
CA LYS A 40 7.16 2.86 4.33
C LYS A 40 7.59 1.57 3.63
N GLU A 41 8.13 0.61 4.38
CA GLU A 41 8.55 -0.68 3.83
C GLU A 41 7.35 -1.46 3.25
N ILE A 42 6.23 -1.51 3.97
CA ILE A 42 5.00 -2.16 3.49
C ILE A 42 4.52 -1.49 2.19
N HIS A 43 4.43 -0.16 2.16
CA HIS A 43 4.03 0.56 0.95
C HIS A 43 4.97 0.32 -0.24
N GLN A 44 6.28 0.25 0.00
CA GLN A 44 7.25 -0.06 -1.06
C GLN A 44 7.09 -1.51 -1.56
N GLN A 45 6.86 -2.47 -0.67
CA GLN A 45 6.62 -3.86 -1.04
C GLN A 45 5.35 -3.99 -1.88
N ASP A 46 4.24 -3.38 -1.47
CA ASP A 46 2.97 -3.40 -2.21
C ASP A 46 3.12 -2.76 -3.60
N ALA A 47 3.78 -1.60 -3.68
CA ALA A 47 4.05 -0.93 -4.95
C ALA A 47 4.93 -1.81 -5.87
N SER A 48 5.97 -2.43 -5.31
CA SER A 48 6.85 -3.32 -6.07
C SER A 48 6.10 -4.56 -6.59
N ALA A 49 5.22 -5.15 -5.78
CA ALA A 49 4.41 -6.30 -6.15
C ALA A 49 3.40 -5.93 -7.26
N ALA A 50 2.77 -4.77 -7.16
CA ALA A 50 1.86 -4.26 -8.19
C ALA A 50 2.58 -4.04 -9.53
N ILE A 51 3.77 -3.43 -9.50
CA ILE A 51 4.60 -3.22 -10.69
C ILE A 51 5.03 -4.57 -11.30
N ALA A 52 5.46 -5.53 -10.48
CA ALA A 52 5.84 -6.86 -10.94
C ALA A 52 4.68 -7.59 -11.61
N ARG A 53 3.48 -7.55 -11.00
CA ARG A 53 2.26 -8.11 -11.57
C ARG A 53 1.90 -7.46 -12.90
N TYR A 54 1.98 -6.13 -13.00
CA TYR A 54 1.74 -5.40 -14.25
C TYR A 54 2.72 -5.81 -15.35
N LYS A 55 4.03 -5.85 -15.06
CA LYS A 55 5.06 -6.27 -16.00
C LYS A 55 4.83 -7.71 -16.51
N ARG A 56 4.48 -8.63 -15.60
CA ARG A 56 4.17 -10.03 -15.94
C ARG A 56 2.97 -10.13 -16.89
N ASN A 57 1.89 -9.41 -16.57
CA ASN A 57 0.68 -9.39 -17.40
C ASN A 57 0.94 -8.78 -18.78
N LYS A 58 1.72 -7.68 -18.83
CA LYS A 58 2.13 -7.05 -20.09
C LYS A 58 2.93 -8.02 -20.97
N GLN A 59 3.92 -8.72 -20.40
CA GLN A 59 4.71 -9.71 -21.13
C GLN A 59 3.86 -10.89 -21.62
N PHE A 60 2.95 -11.40 -20.78
CA PHE A 60 2.05 -12.48 -21.18
C PHE A 60 1.16 -12.08 -22.35
N ARG A 61 0.53 -10.90 -22.28
CA ARG A 61 -0.27 -10.32 -23.38
C ARG A 61 0.56 -10.16 -24.65
N LEU A 62 1.77 -9.61 -24.54
CA LEU A 62 2.66 -9.45 -25.68
C LEU A 62 2.99 -10.80 -26.31
N LYS A 63 3.40 -11.79 -25.53
CA LYS A 63 3.70 -13.14 -26.02
C LYS A 63 2.51 -13.78 -26.73
N LYS A 64 1.29 -13.58 -26.23
CA LYS A 64 0.06 -14.08 -26.86
C LYS A 64 -0.23 -13.37 -28.17
N LEU A 65 -0.12 -12.04 -28.19
CA LEU A 65 -0.36 -11.21 -29.37
C LEU A 65 0.67 -11.42 -30.49
N THR A 66 1.93 -11.66 -30.13
CA THR A 66 3.02 -11.86 -31.10
C THR A 66 3.27 -13.32 -31.43
N LYS A 67 2.50 -14.25 -30.83
CA LYS A 67 2.64 -15.68 -31.12
C LYS A 67 2.35 -15.93 -32.59
N LYS A 68 3.30 -16.54 -33.28
CA LYS A 68 3.18 -16.96 -34.68
C LYS A 68 3.01 -18.48 -34.77
N THR A 69 2.36 -18.93 -35.82
CA THR A 69 2.30 -20.33 -36.23
C THR A 69 3.65 -20.76 -36.81
N ARG A 70 3.83 -22.07 -37.06
CA ARG A 70 5.06 -22.60 -37.69
C ARG A 70 5.36 -21.97 -39.06
N ARG A 71 4.33 -21.46 -39.76
CA ARG A 71 4.44 -20.76 -41.05
C ARG A 71 4.58 -19.23 -40.91
N GLY A 72 4.79 -18.72 -39.70
CA GLY A 72 5.04 -17.30 -39.43
C GLY A 72 3.79 -16.41 -39.37
N GLN A 73 2.60 -16.94 -39.63
CA GLN A 73 1.34 -16.19 -39.50
C GLN A 73 0.99 -15.97 -38.02
N PRO A 74 0.41 -14.84 -37.63
CA PRO A 74 -0.06 -14.64 -36.26
C PRO A 74 -1.12 -15.67 -35.87
N VAL A 75 -1.09 -16.14 -34.63
CA VAL A 75 -2.14 -17.01 -34.08
C VAL A 75 -3.38 -16.16 -33.81
N MET A 76 -4.31 -16.14 -34.77
CA MET A 76 -5.46 -15.24 -34.81
C MET A 76 -6.42 -15.36 -33.61
N GLN A 77 -6.58 -16.55 -33.01
CA GLN A 77 -7.51 -16.78 -31.91
C GLN A 77 -7.29 -15.78 -30.74
N GLY A 78 -6.04 -15.61 -30.31
CA GLY A 78 -5.72 -14.70 -29.20
C GLY A 78 -5.78 -13.21 -29.58
N GLN A 79 -5.58 -12.88 -30.86
CA GLN A 79 -5.71 -11.50 -31.33
C GLN A 79 -7.17 -11.09 -31.46
N ILE A 80 -8.03 -11.99 -31.93
CA ILE A 80 -9.48 -11.77 -32.07
C ILE A 80 -10.13 -11.58 -30.70
N GLU A 81 -9.80 -12.43 -29.72
CA GLU A 81 -10.30 -12.28 -28.33
C GLU A 81 -9.95 -10.90 -27.75
N LEU A 82 -8.70 -10.45 -27.92
CA LEU A 82 -8.26 -9.13 -27.46
C LEU A 82 -8.90 -7.96 -28.20
N LEU A 83 -9.20 -8.13 -29.50
CA LEU A 83 -9.89 -7.12 -30.29
C LEU A 83 -11.35 -6.98 -29.82
N LEU A 84 -12.00 -8.12 -29.55
CA LEU A 84 -13.37 -8.18 -29.06
C LEU A 84 -13.50 -7.52 -27.68
N ASP A 85 -12.57 -7.82 -26.75
CA ASP A 85 -12.48 -7.18 -25.43
C ASP A 85 -12.40 -5.65 -25.53
N LYS A 86 -11.55 -5.14 -26.45
CA LYS A 86 -11.43 -3.69 -26.68
C LYS A 86 -12.72 -3.06 -27.19
N ILE A 87 -13.37 -3.70 -28.16
CA ILE A 87 -14.64 -3.21 -28.72
C ILE A 87 -15.72 -3.17 -27.64
N GLN A 88 -15.79 -4.19 -26.78
CA GLN A 88 -16.74 -4.25 -25.68
C GLN A 88 -16.51 -3.13 -24.65
N GLN A 89 -15.24 -2.87 -24.27
CA GLN A 89 -14.90 -1.77 -23.37
C GLN A 89 -15.25 -0.40 -23.96
N GLN A 90 -14.96 -0.18 -25.25
CA GLN A 90 -15.34 1.06 -25.93
C GLN A 90 -16.86 1.26 -25.93
N LYS A 91 -17.63 0.22 -26.26
CA LYS A 91 -19.10 0.27 -26.22
C LYS A 91 -19.68 0.49 -24.83
N GLN A 92 -19.02 0.02 -23.77
CA GLN A 92 -19.46 0.27 -22.39
C GLN A 92 -19.22 1.72 -21.99
N ASN A 93 -18.10 2.31 -22.42
CA ASN A 93 -17.76 3.70 -22.13
C ASN A 93 -18.61 4.70 -22.93
N GLU A 94 -19.08 4.35 -24.13
CA GLU A 94 -20.01 5.17 -24.92
C GLU A 94 -21.44 5.22 -24.35
N LYS A 95 -21.78 4.31 -23.42
CA LYS A 95 -23.10 4.22 -22.79
C LYS A 95 -23.18 4.91 -21.41
N GLN A 96 -22.07 5.45 -20.91
CA GLN A 96 -21.99 6.23 -19.67
C GLN A 96 -21.97 7.72 -20.00
#